data_AF-A0A3M1GA20-F1
#
_entry.id   AF-A0A3M1GA20-F1
#
_cell.length_a   1.000
_cell.length_b   1.000
_cell.length_c   1.000
_cell.angle_alpha   90.00
_cell.angle_beta   90.00
_cell.angle_gamma   90.00
#
_symmetry.space_group_name_H-M   'P 1'
#
loop_
_entity.id
_entity.type
_entity.pdbx_description
1 polymer ?
#
loop_
_entity_poly.entity_id
_entity_poly.type
_entity_poly.pdbx_seq_one_letter_code
_entity_poly.pdbx_strand_id
1 'polypeptide(L)'
;VEARVLERITRFADNPDARATVDRLRQALARLFLDHGAVHMQIGRTYLYREGLQPANLALVRALKAIVDPNGLINPGTLGLP
;
A
#
# COMPACT_ATOMS: atom_id res chain seq x y z
N VAL A 1 2.13 21.83 -3.27
CA VAL A 1 2.31 22.19 -4.69
C VAL A 1 2.01 23.67 -4.83
N GLU A 2 2.91 24.45 -5.41
CA GLU A 2 2.74 25.90 -5.58
C GLU A 2 1.62 26.25 -6.58
N ALA A 3 0.93 27.37 -6.39
CA ALA A 3 -0.21 27.77 -7.22
C ALA A 3 0.13 27.90 -8.72
N ARG A 4 1.29 28.48 -9.05
CA ARG A 4 1.81 28.59 -10.43
C ARG A 4 2.00 27.23 -11.13
N VAL A 5 2.30 26.18 -10.37
CA VAL A 5 2.43 24.83 -10.92
C VAL A 5 1.07 24.27 -11.27
N LEU A 6 0.06 24.50 -10.42
CA LEU A 6 -1.31 24.03 -10.64
C LEU A 6 -1.98 24.69 -11.87
N GLU A 7 -1.64 25.94 -12.18
CA GLU A 7 -2.13 26.66 -13.37
C GLU A 7 -1.68 26.02 -14.69
N ARG A 8 -0.53 25.33 -14.69
CA ARG A 8 0.05 24.71 -15.90
C ARG A 8 -0.40 23.27 -16.11
N ILE A 9 -1.16 22.69 -15.18
CA ILE A 9 -1.62 21.30 -15.27
C ILE A 9 -2.97 21.26 -15.98
N THR A 10 -3.02 20.57 -17.11
CA THR A 10 -4.28 20.25 -17.79
C THR A 10 -5.18 19.46 -16.86
N ARG A 11 -6.39 19.98 -16.62
CA ARG A 11 -7.42 19.28 -15.83
C ARG A 11 -8.36 18.56 -16.79
N PHE A 12 -8.51 17.26 -16.57
CA PHE A 12 -9.51 16.44 -17.25
C PHE A 12 -10.78 16.40 -16.40
N ALA A 13 -11.92 16.12 -17.03
CA ALA A 13 -13.14 15.82 -16.30
C ALA A 13 -12.92 14.58 -15.41
N ASP A 14 -13.58 14.54 -14.24
CA ASP A 14 -13.48 13.37 -13.38
C ASP A 14 -14.13 12.16 -14.07
N ASN A 15 -13.53 10.99 -13.88
CA ASN A 15 -14.00 9.74 -14.46
C ASN A 15 -13.93 8.63 -13.39
N PRO A 16 -14.98 8.51 -12.56
CA PRO A 16 -15.01 7.54 -11.46
C PRO A 16 -14.92 6.09 -11.96
N ASP A 17 -15.52 5.77 -13.10
CA ASP A 17 -15.52 4.42 -13.68
C ASP A 17 -14.13 3.98 -14.14
N ALA A 18 -13.39 4.90 -14.77
CA ALA A 18 -12.00 4.65 -15.14
C ALA A 18 -11.13 4.45 -13.91
N ARG A 19 -11.33 5.26 -12.86
CA ARG A 19 -10.59 5.14 -11.59
C ARG A 19 -10.84 3.79 -10.92
N ALA A 20 -12.11 3.38 -10.81
CA ALA A 20 -12.49 2.08 -10.26
C ALA A 20 -11.90 0.92 -11.08
N THR A 21 -11.81 1.06 -12.40
CA THR A 21 -11.19 0.04 -13.27
C THR A 21 -9.68 -0.05 -13.04
N VAL A 22 -8.99 1.08 -12.96
CA VAL A 22 -7.56 1.12 -12.64
C VAL A 22 -7.29 0.51 -11.27
N ASP A 23 -8.11 0.82 -10.26
CA ASP A 23 -7.96 0.26 -8.91
C ASP A 23 -8.09 -1.27 -8.91
N ARG A 24 -9.07 -1.82 -9.63
CA ARG A 24 -9.20 -3.28 -9.80
C ARG A 24 -7.99 -3.90 -10.49
N LEU A 25 -7.51 -3.28 -11.57
CA LEU A 25 -6.33 -3.76 -12.30
C LEU A 25 -5.08 -3.75 -11.41
N ARG A 26 -4.88 -2.69 -10.64
CA ARG A 26 -3.75 -2.57 -9.70
C ARG A 26 -3.79 -3.67 -8.64
N GLN A 27 -4.95 -3.96 -8.07
CA GLN A 27 -5.13 -5.03 -7.08
C GLN A 27 -4.85 -6.41 -7.71
N ALA A 28 -5.37 -6.67 -8.91
CA ALA A 28 -5.14 -7.92 -9.62
C ALA A 28 -3.67 -8.14 -9.95
N LEU A 29 -2.96 -7.10 -10.40
CA LEU A 29 -1.52 -7.16 -10.65
C LEU A 29 -0.73 -7.40 -9.37
N ALA A 30 -1.04 -6.68 -8.29
CA ALA A 30 -0.38 -6.88 -7.00
C ALA A 30 -0.53 -8.33 -6.51
N ARG A 31 -1.71 -8.92 -6.70
CA ARG A 31 -1.95 -10.32 -6.37
C ARG A 31 -1.19 -11.28 -7.28
N LEU A 32 -1.20 -11.05 -8.59
CA LEU A 32 -0.47 -11.86 -9.56
C LEU A 32 1.03 -11.91 -9.22
N PHE A 33 1.64 -10.76 -8.92
CA PHE A 33 3.04 -10.69 -8.53
C PHE A 33 3.31 -11.42 -7.21
N LEU A 34 2.44 -11.26 -6.22
CA LEU A 34 2.53 -12.00 -4.95
C LEU A 34 2.52 -13.51 -5.18
N ASP A 35 1.60 -14.01 -6.01
CA ASP A 35 1.47 -15.45 -6.30
C ASP A 35 2.72 -16.01 -7.01
N HIS A 36 3.51 -15.16 -7.68
CA HIS A 36 4.79 -15.51 -8.31
C HIS A 36 6.01 -15.27 -7.40
N GLY A 37 5.81 -14.91 -6.13
CA GLY A 37 6.88 -14.61 -5.18
C GLY A 37 7.64 -13.31 -5.48
N ALA A 38 7.10 -12.44 -6.35
CA ALA A 38 7.70 -11.15 -6.62
C ALA A 38 7.47 -10.19 -5.45
N VAL A 39 8.49 -9.42 -5.11
CA VAL A 39 8.47 -8.45 -4.01
C VAL A 39 8.66 -7.04 -4.56
N HIS A 40 7.85 -6.11 -4.09
CA HIS A 40 7.99 -4.71 -4.46
C HIS A 40 8.92 -3.98 -3.48
N MET A 41 9.88 -3.21 -4.00
CA MET A 41 10.87 -2.48 -3.20
C MET A 41 10.30 -1.22 -2.51
N GLN A 42 9.11 -0.77 -2.91
CA GLN A 42 8.34 0.22 -2.16
C GLN A 42 7.19 -0.50 -1.44
N ILE A 43 7.26 -0.55 -0.12
CA ILE A 43 6.25 -1.17 0.75
C ILE A 43 5.41 -0.06 1.39
N GLY A 44 4.22 0.15 0.82
CA GLY A 44 3.24 1.12 1.29
C GLY A 44 1.91 0.45 1.65
N ARG A 45 0.78 1.09 1.32
CA ARG A 45 -0.56 0.52 1.56
C ARG A 45 -1.10 -0.35 0.42
N THR A 46 -0.53 -0.23 -0.78
CA THR A 46 -1.05 -0.93 -1.98
C THR A 46 -0.63 -2.40 -2.04
N TYR A 47 0.55 -2.73 -1.55
CA TYR A 47 1.10 -4.08 -1.67
C TYR A 47 0.76 -4.94 -0.46
N LEU A 48 0.55 -6.23 -0.74
CA LEU A 48 0.09 -7.26 0.18
C LEU A 48 1.24 -7.78 1.07
N TYR A 49 1.91 -6.87 1.78
CA TYR A 49 3.11 -7.17 2.57
C TYR A 49 2.88 -8.28 3.58
N ARG A 50 1.81 -8.18 4.38
CA ARG A 50 1.46 -9.18 5.39
C ARG A 50 1.19 -10.54 4.76
N GLU A 51 0.49 -10.56 3.63
CA GLU A 51 0.14 -11.81 2.94
C GLU A 51 1.36 -12.46 2.28
N GLY A 52 2.39 -11.69 1.91
CA GLY A 52 3.64 -12.19 1.35
C GLY A 52 4.68 -12.66 2.36
N LEU A 53 4.45 -12.44 3.66
CA LEU A 53 5.36 -12.92 4.70
C LEU A 53 5.00 -14.34 5.14
N GLN A 54 6.05 -15.14 5.39
CA GLN A 54 5.90 -16.36 6.18
C GLN A 54 5.40 -16.03 7.59
N PRO A 55 4.64 -16.93 8.24
CA PRO A 55 4.06 -16.68 9.56
C PRO A 55 5.08 -16.26 10.64
N ALA A 56 6.26 -16.89 10.65
CA ALA A 56 7.33 -16.57 11.61
C ALA A 56 7.87 -15.14 11.43
N ASN A 57 8.05 -14.70 10.18
CA ASN A 57 8.54 -13.36 9.87
C ASN A 57 7.49 -12.31 10.25
N LEU A 58 6.20 -12.58 9.99
CA LEU A 58 5.13 -11.69 10.42
C LEU A 58 5.05 -11.56 11.94
N ALA A 59 5.27 -12.66 12.67
CA ALA A 59 5.30 -12.63 14.13
C ALA A 59 6.43 -11.74 14.67
N LEU A 60 7.63 -11.84 14.09
CA LEU A 60 8.76 -10.97 14.44
C LEU A 60 8.45 -9.49 14.21
N VAL A 61 7.89 -9.14 13.04
CA VAL A 61 7.54 -7.75 12.71
C VAL A 61 6.47 -7.20 13.67
N ARG A 62 5.47 -8.02 14.02
CA ARG A 62 4.44 -7.64 15.00
C ARG A 62 5.02 -7.42 16.40
N ALA A 63 5.92 -8.30 16.84
CA ALA A 63 6.60 -8.14 18.12
C ALA A 63 7.39 -6.82 18.18
N LEU A 64 8.12 -6.50 17.10
CA LEU A 64 8.81 -5.22 16.99
C LEU A 64 7.84 -4.03 17.03
N LYS A 65 6.74 -4.08 16.26
CA LYS A 65 5.71 -3.02 16.25
C LYS A 65 5.11 -2.78 17.64
N ALA A 66 4.87 -3.83 18.41
CA ALA A 66 4.35 -3.72 19.76
C ALA A 66 5.34 -3.05 20.74
N ILE A 67 6.64 -3.25 20.54
CA ILE A 67 7.68 -2.60 21.37
C ILE A 67 7.81 -1.12 21.03
N VAL A 68 7.82 -0.77 19.74
CA VAL A 68 8.11 0.60 19.29
C VAL A 68 6.88 1.51 19.21
N ASP A 69 5.69 0.93 19.10
CA ASP A 69 4.41 1.65 19.06
C ASP A 69 3.32 0.87 19.82
N PRO A 70 3.43 0.81 21.16
CA PRO A 70 2.54 0.00 22.01
C PRO A 70 1.07 0.48 21.97
N ASN A 71 0.85 1.75 21.64
CA ASN A 71 -0.48 2.34 21.57
C ASN A 71 -1.05 2.34 20.13
N GLY A 72 -0.31 1.83 19.15
CA GLY A 72 -0.78 1.75 17.75
C GLY A 72 -1.01 3.10 17.09
N LEU A 73 -0.30 4.15 17.50
CA LEU A 73 -0.53 5.52 17.02
C LEU A 73 0.20 5.81 15.70
N ILE A 74 1.27 5.07 15.41
CA ILE A 74 2.13 5.30 14.25
C ILE A 74 1.62 4.48 13.06
N ASN A 75 0.95 5.16 12.13
CA ASN A 75 0.51 4.64 10.83
C ASN A 75 -0.32 3.33 10.90
N PRO A 76 -1.41 3.29 11.69
CA PRO A 76 -2.23 2.08 11.84
C PRO A 76 -2.72 1.55 10.50
N GLY A 77 -2.73 0.22 10.35
CA GLY A 77 -3.14 -0.50 9.15
C GLY A 77 -2.10 -0.53 8.01
N THR A 78 -1.04 0.29 8.09
CA THR A 78 0.03 0.25 7.08
C THR A 78 0.78 -1.08 7.18
N LEU A 79 1.14 -1.66 6.03
CA LEU A 79 1.72 -3.02 5.96
C LEU A 79 0.82 -4.14 6.53
N GLY A 80 -0.46 -3.88 6.80
CA GLY A 80 -1.35 -4.84 7.47
C GLY A 80 -1.04 -5.03 8.96
N LEU A 81 -0.35 -4.07 9.57
CA LEU A 81 0.01 -4.07 10.98
C LEU A 81 -1.02 -3.26 11.81
N PRO A 82 -1.18 -3.61 13.10
CA PRO A 82 -2.01 -2.85 14.02
C PRO A 82 -1.40 -1.47 14.32
#